data_AF-A0AAU6BQC9-F1
#
_entry.id   AF-A0AAU6BQC9-F1
#
_cell.length_a   1.000
_cell.length_b   1.000
_cell.length_c   1.000
_cell.angle_alpha   90.00
_cell.angle_beta   90.00
_cell.angle_gamma   90.00
#
_symmetry.space_group_name_H-M   'P 1'
#
loop_
_entity.id
_entity.type
_entity.pdbx_description
1 polymer ?
#
loop_
_entity_poly.entity_id
_entity_poly.type
_entity_poly.pdbx_seq_one_letter_code
_entity_poly.pdbx_strand_id
1 'polypeptide(L)' 'MEIDLAAVRACHLVRSTAAHGPTSALELDDEDGRCVAMITQFGMVGEDVHGAWEDLAASLPDA' A
#
# COMPACT_ATOMS: atom_id res chain seq x y z
N MET A 1 -7.77 8.46 13.60
CA MET A 1 -7.55 7.03 13.88
C MET A 1 -6.06 6.84 14.06
N GLU A 2 -5.65 6.15 15.10
CA GLU A 2 -4.23 5.86 15.36
C GLU A 2 -3.99 4.39 15.02
N ILE A 3 -2.90 4.11 14.31
CA ILE A 3 -2.50 2.73 13.97
C ILE A 3 -1.50 2.29 15.04
N ASP A 4 -1.80 1.18 15.70
CA ASP A 4 -0.82 0.54 16.59
C ASP A 4 0.24 -0.15 15.73
N LEU A 5 1.33 0.57 15.46
CA LEU A 5 2.46 0.05 14.67
C LEU A 5 3.14 -1.14 15.35
N ALA A 6 3.01 -1.31 16.66
CA ALA A 6 3.58 -2.47 17.36
C ALA A 6 2.81 -3.76 17.10
N ALA A 7 1.56 -3.67 16.61
CA ALA A 7 0.74 -4.81 16.22
C ALA A 7 0.98 -5.27 14.77
N VAL A 8 1.58 -4.43 13.92
CA VAL A 8 1.85 -4.77 12.51
C VAL A 8 2.93 -5.85 12.42
N ARG A 9 2.68 -6.88 11.61
CA ARG A 9 3.58 -8.02 11.39
C ARG A 9 4.00 -8.18 9.94
N ALA A 10 3.18 -7.73 9.01
CA ALA A 10 3.53 -7.73 7.59
C ALA A 10 3.12 -6.43 6.91
N CYS A 11 3.83 -6.10 5.84
CA CYS A 11 3.50 -5.02 4.93
C CYS A 11 3.55 -5.56 3.50
N HIS A 12 2.45 -5.44 2.77
CA HIS A 12 2.32 -5.97 1.42
C HIS A 12 2.02 -4.88 0.42
N LEU A 13 2.76 -4.85 -0.68
CA LEU A 13 2.40 -4.05 -1.84
C LEU A 13 1.43 -4.82 -2.73
N VAL A 14 0.18 -4.39 -2.73
CA VAL A 14 -0.89 -4.96 -3.54
C VAL A 14 -1.08 -4.11 -4.79
N ARG A 15 -1.09 -4.75 -5.96
CA ARG A 15 -1.25 -4.11 -7.27
C ARG A 15 -2.50 -4.62 -7.96
N SER A 16 -3.26 -3.72 -8.58
CA SER A 16 -4.51 -4.04 -9.26
C SER A 16 -4.76 -3.12 -10.44
N THR A 17 -5.56 -3.59 -11.41
CA THR A 17 -6.03 -2.78 -12.53
C THR A 17 -7.41 -2.21 -12.21
N ALA A 18 -7.52 -0.88 -12.19
CA ALA A 18 -8.78 -0.16 -11.97
C ALA A 18 -9.31 0.47 -13.27
N ALA A 19 -10.50 1.05 -13.21
CA ALA A 19 -11.17 1.66 -14.37
C ALA A 19 -10.35 2.77 -15.07
N HIS A 20 -9.39 3.38 -14.37
CA HIS A 20 -8.57 4.49 -14.87
C HIS A 20 -7.08 4.16 -14.98
N GLY A 21 -6.71 2.88 -14.92
CA GLY A 21 -5.33 2.43 -15.04
C GLY A 21 -4.86 1.57 -13.85
N PRO A 22 -3.56 1.26 -13.78
CA PRO A 22 -2.98 0.54 -12.67
C PRO A 22 -3.10 1.35 -11.37
N THR A 23 -3.25 0.62 -10.28
CA THR A 23 -3.32 1.16 -8.91
C THR A 23 -2.56 0.23 -7.98
N SER A 24 -2.12 0.77 -6.85
CA SER A 24 -1.53 -0.03 -5.80
C SER A 24 -1.77 0.55 -4.41
N ALA A 25 -1.59 -0.31 -3.42
CA ALA A 25 -1.75 0.02 -2.01
C ALA A 25 -0.73 -0.75 -1.18
N LEU A 26 -0.37 -0.19 -0.03
CA LEU A 26 0.30 -0.90 1.04
C LEU A 26 -0.74 -1.41 2.02
N GLU A 27 -0.81 -2.71 2.22
CA GLU A 27 -1.62 -3.36 3.24
C GLU A 27 -0.73 -3.67 4.45
N LEU A 28 -1.18 -3.27 5.64
CA LEU A 28 -0.52 -3.57 6.91
C LEU A 28 -1.35 -4.61 7.65
N ASP A 29 -0.74 -5.76 7.91
CA ASP A 29 -1.43 -6.91 8.50
C ASP A 29 -0.93 -7.18 9.92
N ASP A 30 -1.84 -7.60 10.78
CA ASP A 30 -1.54 -8.06 12.14
C ASP A 30 -1.05 -9.53 12.17
N GLU A 31 -0.87 -10.09 13.37
CA GLU A 31 -0.42 -11.47 13.56
C GLU A 31 -1.43 -12.54 13.08
N ASP A 32 -2.71 -12.19 12.98
CA ASP A 32 -3.77 -13.06 12.46
C ASP A 32 -3.86 -12.99 10.92
N GLY A 33 -3.04 -12.14 10.27
CA GLY A 33 -3.11 -11.87 8.84
C GLY A 33 -4.30 -10.99 8.46
N ARG A 34 -4.84 -10.19 9.38
CA ARG A 34 -5.91 -9.23 9.09
C ARG A 34 -5.31 -7.89 8.71
N CYS A 35 -5.81 -7.31 7.62
CA CYS A 35 -5.48 -5.94 7.23
C CYS A 35 -6.04 -4.95 8.24
N VAL A 36 -5.15 -4.34 9.01
CA VAL A 36 -5.47 -3.35 10.05
C VAL A 36 -5.35 -1.92 9.52
N ALA A 37 -4.62 -1.72 8.43
CA ALA A 37 -4.55 -0.45 7.73
C ALA A 37 -4.17 -0.63 6.26
N MET A 38 -4.70 0.26 5.41
CA MET A 38 -4.34 0.34 4.01
C MET A 38 -3.91 1.77 3.68
N ILE A 39 -2.74 1.92 3.07
CA ILE A 39 -2.21 3.19 2.58
C ILE A 39 -2.31 3.16 1.06
N THR A 40 -3.07 4.09 0.50
CA THR A 40 -3.33 4.15 -0.94
C THR A 40 -3.54 5.57 -1.40
N GLN A 41 -3.60 5.73 -2.71
CA GLN A 41 -3.85 6.99 -3.38
C GLN A 41 -5.35 7.09 -3.70
N PHE A 42 -5.96 8.25 -3.44
CA PHE A 42 -7.39 8.46 -3.68
C PHE A 42 -7.65 9.18 -5.01
N GLY A 43 -8.69 8.75 -5.71
CA GLY A 43 -9.15 9.38 -6.95
C GLY A 43 -8.38 8.92 -8.18
N MET A 44 -8.49 9.71 -9.27
CA MET A 44 -7.72 9.46 -10.49
C MET A 44 -6.29 9.93 -10.29
N VAL A 45 -5.36 8.97 -10.31
CA VAL A 45 -3.93 9.21 -10.16
C VAL A 45 -3.30 9.21 -11.55
N GLY A 46 -2.55 10.25 -11.88
CA GLY A 46 -1.78 10.31 -13.12
C GLY A 46 -0.60 9.33 -13.10
N GLU A 47 -0.15 8.90 -14.27
CA GLU A 47 0.92 7.91 -14.42
C GLU A 47 2.20 8.29 -13.66
N ASP A 48 2.65 9.55 -13.74
CA ASP A 48 3.84 10.03 -13.03
C ASP A 48 3.71 9.91 -11.50
N VAL A 49 2.52 10.18 -10.97
CA VAL A 49 2.25 10.10 -9.52
C VAL A 49 2.15 8.64 -9.08
N HIS A 50 1.59 7.77 -9.92
CA HIS A 50 1.58 6.34 -9.65
C HIS A 50 3.00 5.76 -9.69
N GLY A 51 3.82 6.17 -10.65
CA GLY A 51 5.23 5.77 -10.75
C GLY A 51 6.04 6.18 -9.52
N ALA A 52 5.94 7.44 -9.09
CA ALA A 52 6.62 7.91 -7.88
C ALA A 52 6.18 7.15 -6.61
N TRP A 53 4.92 6.71 -6.55
CA TRP A 53 4.41 5.88 -5.46
C TRP A 53 4.95 4.45 -5.50
N GLU A 54 5.04 3.85 -6.69
CA GLU A 54 5.69 2.54 -6.86
C GLU A 54 7.17 2.60 -6.47
N ASP A 55 7.89 3.67 -6.83
CA ASP A 55 9.28 3.89 -6.43
C ASP A 55 9.41 4.01 -4.90
N LEU A 56 8.48 4.71 -4.25
CA LEU A 56 8.43 4.80 -2.79
C LEU A 56 8.18 3.41 -2.18
N ALA A 57 7.22 2.66 -2.70
CA ALA A 57 6.91 1.32 -2.19
C ALA A 57 8.08 0.35 -2.40
N ALA A 58 8.80 0.44 -3.52
CA ALA A 58 10.00 -0.34 -3.81
C ALA A 58 11.22 0.05 -2.96
N SER A 59 11.21 1.25 -2.36
CA SER A 59 12.28 1.68 -1.44
C SER A 59 12.17 1.07 -0.03
N LEU A 60 11.04 0.43 0.27
CA LEU A 60 10.85 -0.27 1.55
C LEU A 60 11.76 -1.51 1.62
N PRO A 61 12.20 -1.91 2.83
CA PRO A 61 12.99 -3.12 2.98
C PRO A 61 12.24 -4.34 2.45
N ASP A 62 12.94 -5.18 1.70
CA ASP A 62 12.44 -6.51 1.37
C ASP A 62 12.23 -7.30 2.68
N ALA A 63 11.09 -8.00 2.76
CA ALA A 63 10.74 -8.89 3.88
C ALA A 63 11.48 -10.23 3.80
#